data_AF-M6Q9L4-F1
#
_entry.id   AF-M6Q9L4-F1
#
_cell.length_a   1.000
_cell.length_b   1.000
_cell.length_c   1.000
_cell.angle_alpha   90.00
_cell.angle_beta   90.00
_cell.angle_gamma   90.00
#
_symmetry.space_group_name_H-M   'P 1'
#
loop_
_entity.id
_entity.type
_entity.pdbx_description
1 polymer ?
#
loop_
_entity_poly.entity_id
_entity_poly.type
_entity_poly.pdbx_seq_one_letter_code
_entity_poly.pdbx_strand_id
1 'polypeptide(L)'
;MGCCGGGKNTLNQDLILQQIGQLSQIGKNKGKSDEEAGKDAFRFVKSLLVKAGEISKNFPSINKELIFHQMASQAFSQYHTNDNQDEILDTVTKSVSTFVEMSKKLSEEFAV
;
A
#
# COMPACT_ATOMS: atom_id res chain seq x y z
N MET A 1 -28.03 -9.28 -23.28
CA MET A 1 -26.76 -8.60 -23.61
C MET A 1 -26.70 -7.33 -22.79
N GLY A 2 -25.80 -7.28 -21.81
CA GLY A 2 -25.61 -6.12 -20.94
C GLY A 2 -24.18 -6.14 -20.45
N CYS A 3 -23.25 -5.75 -21.34
CA CYS A 3 -21.85 -5.57 -21.02
C CYS A 3 -21.73 -4.28 -20.20
N CYS A 4 -21.81 -4.38 -18.88
CA CYS A 4 -21.43 -3.27 -18.01
C CYS A 4 -19.91 -3.11 -18.13
N GLY A 5 -19.53 -2.04 -18.82
CA GLY A 5 -18.15 -1.72 -19.12
C GLY A 5 -17.28 -1.73 -17.87
N GLY A 6 -16.19 -2.49 -17.95
CA GLY A 6 -15.10 -2.44 -16.99
C GLY A 6 -14.58 -1.02 -16.91
N GLY A 7 -14.97 -0.30 -15.87
CA GLY A 7 -14.28 0.90 -15.44
C GLY A 7 -12.83 0.50 -15.18
N LYS A 8 -11.90 1.15 -15.88
CA LYS A 8 -10.46 1.00 -15.63
C LYS A 8 -10.25 1.05 -14.11
N ASN A 9 -9.55 0.06 -13.55
CA ASN A 9 -8.98 0.11 -12.20
C ASN A 9 -7.91 1.22 -12.15
N THR A 10 -8.31 2.47 -12.31
CA THR A 10 -7.50 3.63 -12.01
C THR A 10 -7.39 3.68 -10.51
N LEU A 11 -6.20 3.37 -10.00
CA LEU A 11 -5.85 3.56 -8.59
C LEU A 11 -6.37 4.91 -8.12
N ASN A 12 -7.09 4.91 -7.00
CA ASN A 12 -7.68 6.12 -6.45
C ASN A 12 -6.59 7.18 -6.17
N GLN A 13 -6.63 8.27 -6.95
CA GLN A 13 -5.67 9.36 -6.84
C GLN A 13 -5.77 10.07 -5.49
N ASP A 14 -6.98 10.20 -4.93
CA ASP A 14 -7.20 10.82 -3.63
C ASP A 14 -6.55 10.00 -2.51
N LEU A 15 -6.64 8.67 -2.60
CA LEU A 15 -5.95 7.77 -1.67
C LEU A 15 -4.44 7.95 -1.77
N ILE A 16 -3.86 7.97 -2.98
CA ILE A 16 -2.42 8.18 -3.17
C ILE A 16 -1.98 9.53 -2.60
N LEU A 17 -2.73 10.60 -2.88
CA LEU A 17 -2.48 11.94 -2.34
C LEU A 17 -2.49 11.92 -0.80
N GLN A 18 -3.49 11.28 -0.20
CA GLN A 18 -3.60 11.14 1.25
C GLN A 18 -2.38 10.41 1.83
N GLN A 19 -1.95 9.30 1.22
CA GLN A 19 -0.79 8.54 1.71
C GLN A 19 0.53 9.33 1.62
N ILE A 20 0.73 10.10 0.53
CA ILE A 20 1.89 10.99 0.40
C ILE A 20 1.85 12.06 1.51
N GLY A 21 0.70 12.70 1.72
CA GLY A 21 0.53 13.71 2.76
C GLY A 21 0.86 13.17 4.15
N GLN A 22 0.29 12.02 4.51
CA GLN A 22 0.51 11.35 5.79
C GLN A 22 1.98 11.00 6.04
N LEU A 23 2.64 10.35 5.07
CA LEU A 23 4.05 9.97 5.20
C LEU A 23 4.99 11.18 5.19
N SER A 24 4.65 12.23 4.42
CA SER A 24 5.44 13.47 4.42
C SER A 24 5.39 14.16 5.77
N GLN A 25 4.24 14.15 6.46
CA GLN A 25 4.11 14.72 7.79
C GLN A 25 5.02 14.01 8.81
N ILE A 26 5.23 12.70 8.69
CA ILE A 26 6.20 11.99 9.52
C ILE A 26 7.62 12.50 9.24
N GLY A 27 8.01 12.65 7.96
CA GLY A 27 9.31 13.18 7.59
C GLY A 27 9.57 14.58 8.17
N LYS A 28 8.54 15.45 8.13
CA LYS A 28 8.57 16.78 8.75
C LYS A 28 8.72 16.70 10.27
N ASN A 29 7.97 15.82 10.93
CA ASN A 29 8.08 15.61 12.38
C ASN A 29 9.48 15.11 12.80
N LYS A 30 10.23 14.52 11.86
CA LYS A 30 11.62 14.09 12.02
C LYS A 30 12.66 15.16 11.64
N GLY A 31 12.21 16.39 11.37
CA GLY A 31 13.08 17.54 11.12
C GLY A 31 13.45 17.79 9.65
N LYS A 32 12.87 17.05 8.70
CA LYS A 32 13.08 17.30 7.26
C LYS A 32 12.31 18.54 6.81
N SER A 33 12.82 19.21 5.77
CA SER A 33 12.06 20.26 5.08
C SER A 33 10.82 19.71 4.38
N ASP A 34 9.87 20.58 4.05
CA ASP A 34 8.65 20.20 3.31
C ASP A 34 8.98 19.52 1.97
N GLU A 35 9.99 20.02 1.26
CA GLU A 35 10.40 19.47 -0.04
C GLU A 35 11.04 18.09 0.10
N GLU A 36 11.96 17.90 1.05
CA GLU A 36 12.60 16.61 1.31
C GLU A 36 11.59 15.56 1.78
N ALA A 37 10.75 15.92 2.76
CA ALA A 37 9.73 15.05 3.29
C ALA A 37 8.71 14.64 2.21
N GLY A 38 8.31 15.58 1.35
CA GLY A 38 7.42 15.30 0.21
C GLY A 38 8.05 14.36 -0.81
N LYS A 39 9.33 14.56 -1.18
CA LYS A 39 10.05 13.70 -2.13
C LYS A 39 10.23 12.29 -1.59
N ASP A 40 10.59 12.16 -0.32
CA ASP A 40 10.77 10.85 0.34
C ASP A 40 9.45 10.11 0.45
N ALA A 41 8.37 10.78 0.86
CA ALA A 41 7.04 10.21 0.90
C ALA A 41 6.56 9.75 -0.49
N PHE A 42 6.78 10.56 -1.54
CA PHE A 42 6.45 10.18 -2.91
C PHE A 42 7.18 8.91 -3.36
N ARG A 43 8.49 8.83 -3.13
CA ARG A 43 9.29 7.64 -3.46
C ARG A 43 8.80 6.42 -2.71
N PHE A 44 8.52 6.58 -1.42
CA PHE A 44 8.07 5.47 -0.60
C PHE A 44 6.69 4.95 -1.01
N VAL A 45 5.72 5.84 -1.24
CA VAL A 45 4.40 5.49 -1.78
C VAL A 45 4.50 4.80 -3.13
N LYS A 46 5.38 5.27 -4.02
CA LYS A 46 5.63 4.60 -5.30
C LYS A 46 6.12 3.17 -5.10
N SER A 47 7.05 2.94 -4.18
CA SER A 47 7.56 1.59 -3.88
C SER A 47 6.47 0.68 -3.31
N LEU A 48 5.61 1.20 -2.42
CA LEU A 48 4.44 0.46 -1.90
C LEU A 48 3.47 0.08 -3.03
N LEU A 49 3.18 0.99 -3.97
CA LEU A 49 2.33 0.72 -5.14
C LEU A 49 2.90 -0.35 -6.07
N VAL A 50 4.23 -0.36 -6.26
CA VAL A 50 4.91 -1.40 -7.03
C VAL A 50 4.73 -2.76 -6.36
N LYS A 51 5.01 -2.86 -5.05
CA LYS A 51 4.85 -4.10 -4.29
C LYS A 51 3.41 -4.58 -4.18
N ALA A 52 2.45 -3.68 -3.96
CA ALA A 52 1.03 -4.02 -4.02
C ALA A 52 0.65 -4.58 -5.40
N GLY A 53 1.24 -4.04 -6.47
CA GLY A 53 1.10 -4.56 -7.82
C GLY A 53 1.64 -5.99 -7.98
N GLU A 54 2.83 -6.26 -7.44
CA GLU A 54 3.42 -7.60 -7.43
C GLU A 54 2.53 -8.61 -6.69
N ILE A 55 2.05 -8.26 -5.48
CA ILE A 55 1.13 -9.12 -4.71
C ILE A 55 -0.16 -9.36 -5.48
N SER A 56 -0.78 -8.32 -6.04
CA SER A 56 -2.06 -8.46 -6.78
C SER A 56 -1.96 -9.38 -8.00
N LYS A 57 -0.78 -9.51 -8.62
CA LYS A 57 -0.57 -10.47 -9.72
C LYS A 57 -0.64 -11.92 -9.25
N ASN A 58 -0.19 -12.20 -8.03
CA ASN A 58 -0.24 -13.54 -7.43
C ASN A 58 -1.63 -13.86 -6.84
N PHE A 59 -2.42 -12.83 -6.52
CA PHE A 59 -3.75 -12.94 -5.93
C PHE A 59 -4.77 -12.09 -6.69
N PRO A 60 -5.14 -12.49 -7.93
CA PRO A 60 -5.95 -11.66 -8.83
C PRO A 60 -7.40 -11.44 -8.34
N SER A 61 -7.86 -12.21 -7.36
CA SER A 61 -9.18 -12.04 -6.73
C SER A 61 -9.24 -10.86 -5.76
N ILE A 62 -8.10 -10.30 -5.34
CA ILE A 62 -8.04 -9.19 -4.39
C ILE A 62 -7.75 -7.88 -5.12
N ASN A 63 -8.49 -6.84 -4.74
CA ASN A 63 -8.27 -5.50 -5.26
C ASN A 63 -6.87 -4.97 -4.88
N LYS A 64 -6.06 -4.61 -5.89
CA LYS A 64 -4.75 -3.97 -5.72
C LYS A 64 -4.80 -2.73 -4.81
N GLU A 65 -5.85 -1.93 -4.90
CA GLU A 65 -6.02 -0.73 -4.08
C GLU A 65 -6.15 -1.07 -2.58
N LEU A 66 -6.87 -2.15 -2.26
CA LEU A 66 -6.98 -2.64 -0.88
C LEU A 66 -5.61 -3.11 -0.36
N ILE A 67 -4.85 -3.85 -1.17
CA ILE A 67 -3.49 -4.28 -0.82
C ILE A 67 -2.61 -3.05 -0.55
N PHE A 68 -2.63 -2.07 -1.46
CA PHE A 68 -1.87 -0.84 -1.29
C PHE A 68 -2.27 -0.08 -0.01
N HIS A 69 -3.56 0.08 0.25
CA HIS A 69 -4.06 0.77 1.44
C HIS A 69 -3.59 0.07 2.73
N GLN A 70 -3.61 -1.26 2.76
CA GLN A 70 -3.15 -2.04 3.91
C GLN A 70 -1.64 -1.89 4.12
N MET A 71 -0.85 -1.95 3.04
CA MET A 71 0.60 -1.74 3.11
C MET A 71 0.94 -0.32 3.59
N ALA A 72 0.25 0.70 3.07
CA ALA A 72 0.49 2.09 3.44
C ALA A 72 0.12 2.37 4.90
N SER A 73 -0.99 1.80 5.40
CA SER A 73 -1.39 1.90 6.81
C SER A 73 -0.35 1.29 7.76
N GLN A 74 0.20 0.12 7.43
CA GLN A 74 1.26 -0.49 8.23
C GLN A 74 2.58 0.30 8.14
N ALA A 75 2.94 0.74 6.93
CA ALA A 75 4.15 1.52 6.69
C ALA A 75 4.11 2.84 7.45
N PHE A 76 2.95 3.52 7.47
CA PHE A 76 2.73 4.73 8.26
C PHE A 76 3.03 4.49 9.75
N SER A 77 2.50 3.41 10.33
CA SER A 77 2.77 3.07 11.73
C SER A 77 4.26 2.83 12.00
N GLN A 78 4.94 2.06 11.15
CA GLN A 78 6.36 1.73 11.34
C GLN A 78 7.27 2.93 11.09
N TYR A 79 6.90 3.80 10.13
CA TYR A 79 7.72 4.95 9.77
C TYR A 79 7.77 6.01 10.86
N HIS A 80 6.93 5.95 11.90
CA HIS A 80 7.09 6.82 13.07
C HIS A 80 8.36 6.50 13.88
N THR A 81 8.77 5.23 13.93
CA THR A 81 9.83 4.76 14.83
C THR A 81 11.05 4.19 14.09
N ASN A 82 10.91 3.82 12.82
CA ASN A 82 11.99 3.38 11.95
C ASN A 82 12.17 4.36 10.78
N ASP A 83 13.40 4.76 10.48
CA ASP A 83 13.73 5.63 9.34
C ASP A 83 14.12 4.87 8.07
N ASN A 84 14.36 3.56 8.18
CA ASN A 84 14.76 2.70 7.09
C ASN A 84 13.54 2.29 6.24
N GLN A 85 13.23 3.09 5.23
CA GLN A 85 12.09 2.84 4.34
C GLN A 85 12.17 1.50 3.59
N ASP A 86 13.39 1.02 3.25
CA ASP A 86 13.56 -0.26 2.55
C ASP A 86 13.23 -1.45 3.46
N GLU A 87 13.65 -1.38 4.73
CA GLU A 87 13.30 -2.39 5.74
C GLU A 87 11.80 -2.40 6.05
N ILE A 88 11.19 -1.21 6.18
CA ILE A 88 9.74 -1.09 6.36
C ILE A 88 9.03 -1.69 5.15
N LEU A 89 9.46 -1.36 3.92
CA LEU A 89 8.88 -1.88 2.68
C LEU A 89 8.89 -3.41 2.65
N ASP A 90 10.04 -4.03 2.97
CA ASP A 90 10.16 -5.49 3.02
C ASP A 90 9.23 -6.09 4.09
N THR A 91 9.22 -5.50 5.28
CA THR A 91 8.38 -5.95 6.42
C THR A 91 6.89 -5.90 6.07
N VAL A 92 6.40 -4.77 5.56
CA VAL A 92 4.98 -4.63 5.21
C VAL A 92 4.60 -5.47 4.00
N THR A 93 5.50 -5.65 3.04
CA THR A 93 5.28 -6.54 1.88
C THR A 93 5.08 -7.98 2.34
N LYS A 94 5.96 -8.48 3.22
CA LYS A 94 5.85 -9.83 3.79
C LYS A 94 4.57 -9.98 4.60
N SER A 95 4.28 -9.04 5.50
CA SER A 95 3.08 -9.09 6.34
C SER A 95 1.79 -9.11 5.51
N VAL A 96 1.64 -8.20 4.55
CA VAL A 96 0.43 -8.13 3.73
C VAL A 96 0.30 -9.33 2.79
N SER A 97 1.40 -9.86 2.26
CA SER A 97 1.37 -11.10 1.46
C SER A 97 0.83 -12.27 2.30
N THR A 98 1.31 -12.43 3.53
CA THR A 98 0.80 -13.44 4.47
C THR A 98 -0.69 -13.24 4.75
N PHE A 99 -1.14 -12.01 4.98
CA PHE A 99 -2.55 -11.72 5.23
C PHE A 99 -3.44 -12.03 4.02
N VAL A 100 -2.96 -11.73 2.82
CA VAL A 100 -3.64 -12.09 1.58
C VAL A 100 -3.77 -13.61 1.45
N GLU A 101 -2.72 -14.37 1.71
CA GLU A 101 -2.78 -15.84 1.70
C GLU A 101 -3.76 -16.40 2.74
N MET A 102 -3.72 -15.87 3.96
CA MET A 102 -4.66 -16.26 5.03
C MET A 102 -6.11 -15.93 4.65
N SER A 103 -6.34 -14.75 4.08
CA SER A 103 -7.67 -14.34 3.63
C SER A 103 -8.22 -15.25 2.53
N LYS A 104 -7.36 -15.69 1.60
CA LYS A 104 -7.72 -16.66 0.57
C LYS A 104 -8.16 -17.98 1.20
N LYS A 105 -7.35 -18.55 2.10
CA LYS A 105 -7.67 -19.82 2.78
C LYS A 105 -9.02 -19.76 3.49
N LEU A 106 -9.25 -18.70 4.26
CA LEU A 106 -10.54 -18.51 4.94
C LEU A 106 -11.69 -18.33 3.95
N SER A 107 -11.49 -17.58 2.85
CA SER A 107 -12.54 -17.41 1.85
C SER A 107 -12.92 -18.74 1.16
N GLU A 108 -11.96 -19.65 0.96
CA GLU A 108 -12.20 -20.97 0.39
C GLU A 108 -12.90 -21.90 1.39
N GLU A 109 -12.51 -21.85 2.68
CA GLU A 109 -13.12 -22.65 3.75
C GLU A 109 -14.61 -22.32 3.98
N PHE A 110 -14.99 -21.05 3.82
CA PHE A 110 -16.35 -20.57 4.08
C PHE A 110 -17.16 -20.23 2.81
N ALA A 111 -16.66 -20.60 1.62
CA ALA A 111 -17.42 -20.50 0.37
C ALA A 111 -18.46 -21.62 0.28
N VAL A 112 -19.65 -21.38 0.83
CA VAL A 112 -20.84 -22.25 0.68
C VAL A 112 -21.43 -22.12 -0.72
#